data_AF-E0X6J6-F1
#
_entry.id   AF-E0X6J6-F1
#
_cell.length_a   1.000
_cell.length_b   1.000
_cell.length_c   1.000
_cell.angle_alpha   90.00
_cell.angle_beta   90.00
_cell.angle_gamma   90.00
#
_symmetry.space_group_name_H-M   'P 1'
#
loop_
_entity.id
_entity.type
_entity.pdbx_description
1 polymer ?
#
loop_
_entity_poly.entity_id
_entity_poly.type
_entity_poly.pdbx_seq_one_letter_code
_entity_poly.pdbx_strand_id
1 'polypeptide(L)' 'LSDDKVSVGVVGAISYLVQGRREDAQTIFDQELAKCRPMQERLQHAEQLFPVKTTKDFSYRASRIAGAGWVLVGDAFCFL' A
#
# COMPACT_ATOMS: atom_id res chain seq x y z
N LEU A 1 9.74 3.38 -12.18
CA LEU A 1 9.76 2.12 -12.97
C LEU A 1 10.37 2.46 -14.33
N SER A 2 10.65 1.48 -15.20
CA SER A 2 11.01 1.79 -16.59
C SER A 2 9.81 2.40 -17.34
N ASP A 3 10.06 2.96 -18.53
CA ASP A 3 9.04 3.39 -19.49
C ASP A 3 8.07 4.46 -18.96
N ASP A 4 8.59 5.48 -18.28
CA ASP A 4 7.80 6.60 -17.72
C ASP A 4 6.68 6.18 -16.76
N LYS A 5 6.83 5.01 -16.12
CA LYS A 5 5.87 4.49 -15.13
C LYS A 5 6.28 4.84 -13.71
N VAL A 6 5.29 5.19 -12.90
CA VAL A 6 5.43 5.39 -11.45
C VAL A 6 4.38 4.56 -10.70
N SER A 7 4.78 3.97 -9.57
CA SER A 7 3.85 3.35 -8.64
C SER A 7 3.50 4.37 -7.56
N VAL A 8 2.21 4.61 -7.35
CA VAL A 8 1.70 5.55 -6.35
C VAL A 8 0.75 4.81 -5.42
N GLY A 9 0.86 5.09 -4.12
CA GLY A 9 0.01 4.46 -3.11
C GLY A 9 -0.20 5.41 -1.93
N VAL A 10 -1.29 5.18 -1.20
CA VAL A 10 -1.59 5.86 0.06
C VAL A 10 -1.42 4.86 1.19
N VAL A 11 -0.62 5.23 2.18
CA VAL A 11 -0.36 4.41 3.38
C VAL A 11 -0.88 5.17 4.60
N GLY A 12 -1.65 4.48 5.44
CA GLY A 12 -2.27 5.06 6.62
C GLY A 12 -2.87 3.97 7.50
N ALA A 13 -3.36 4.37 8.68
CA ALA A 13 -3.96 3.44 9.63
C ALA A 13 -5.17 2.71 8.99
N ILE A 14 -5.27 1.40 9.22
CA ILE A 14 -6.38 0.58 8.70
C ILE A 14 -7.73 1.13 9.17
N SER A 15 -7.79 1.61 10.42
CA SER A 15 -8.97 2.22 11.01
C SER A 15 -9.47 3.45 10.25
N TYR A 16 -8.55 4.19 9.63
CA TYR A 16 -8.85 5.39 8.86
C TYR A 16 -9.13 5.07 7.38
N LEU A 17 -8.27 4.28 6.75
CA LEU A 17 -8.36 4.03 5.31
C LEU A 17 -9.46 3.05 4.94
N VAL A 18 -9.79 2.07 5.80
CA VAL A 18 -10.65 0.95 5.37
C VAL A 18 -11.66 0.47 6.40
N GLN A 19 -11.39 0.58 7.71
CA GLN A 19 -12.33 0.10 8.71
C GLN A 19 -13.60 0.99 8.73
N GLY A 20 -14.77 0.37 8.58
CA GLY A 20 -16.06 1.09 8.59
C GLY A 20 -16.41 1.81 7.30
N ARG A 21 -15.51 1.82 6.31
CA ARG A 21 -15.75 2.34 4.97
C ARG A 21 -16.38 1.27 4.09
N ARG A 22 -17.35 1.64 3.27
CA ARG A 22 -18.05 0.73 2.32
C ARG A 22 -17.67 1.01 0.87
N GLU A 23 -16.97 2.12 0.63
CA GLU A 23 -16.48 2.52 -0.67
C GLU A 23 -15.40 1.56 -1.17
N ASP A 24 -15.29 1.44 -2.49
CA ASP A 24 -14.24 0.65 -3.12
C ASP A 24 -12.85 1.33 -3.00
N ALA A 25 -11.81 0.56 -3.31
CA ALA A 25 -10.43 1.01 -3.19
C ALA A 25 -10.11 2.22 -4.08
N GLN A 26 -10.74 2.33 -5.25
CA GLN A 26 -10.54 3.46 -6.16
C GLN A 26 -11.08 4.74 -5.53
N THR A 27 -12.33 4.69 -5.05
CA THR A 27 -12.99 5.83 -4.39
C THR A 27 -12.20 6.31 -3.18
N ILE A 28 -11.67 5.36 -2.37
CA ILE A 28 -10.82 5.69 -1.22
C ILE A 28 -9.54 6.40 -1.69
N PHE A 29 -8.85 5.86 -2.70
CA PHE A 29 -7.63 6.46 -3.23
C PHE A 29 -7.86 7.88 -3.77
N ASP A 30 -8.94 8.09 -4.54
CA ASP A 30 -9.26 9.39 -5.13
C ASP A 30 -9.53 10.45 -4.05
N GLN A 31 -10.20 10.07 -2.97
CA GLN A 31 -10.45 10.97 -1.84
C GLN A 31 -9.16 11.34 -1.08
N GLU A 32 -8.22 10.41 -0.93
CA GLU A 32 -6.93 10.69 -0.30
C GLU A 32 -6.02 11.52 -1.23
N LEU A 33 -6.08 11.27 -2.54
CA LEU A 33 -5.41 12.08 -3.55
C LEU A 33 -5.93 13.52 -3.55
N ALA A 34 -7.24 13.71 -3.41
CA ALA A 34 -7.87 15.03 -3.30
C ALA A 34 -7.35 15.85 -2.10
N LYS A 35 -6.86 15.19 -1.04
CA LYS A 35 -6.24 15.84 0.13
C LYS A 35 -4.78 16.24 -0.12
N CYS A 36 -4.12 15.70 -1.13
CA CYS A 36 -2.71 15.94 -1.43
C CYS A 36 -2.53 16.75 -2.73
N ARG A 37 -2.62 18.09 -2.62
CA ARG A 37 -2.47 19.00 -3.76
C ARG A 37 -1.19 18.77 -4.59
N PRO A 38 0.01 18.61 -3.98
CA PRO A 38 1.23 18.37 -4.76
C PRO A 38 1.16 17.09 -5.60
N MET A 39 0.40 16.07 -5.16
CA MET A 39 0.25 14.84 -5.91
C MET A 39 -0.71 14.99 -7.08
N GLN A 40 -1.78 15.78 -6.93
CA GLN A 40 -2.67 16.13 -8.04
C GLN A 40 -1.90 16.83 -9.16
N GLU A 41 -1.04 17.79 -8.83
CA GLU A 41 -0.20 18.49 -9.81
C GLU A 41 0.79 17.56 -10.53
N ARG A 42 1.27 16.50 -9.86
CA ARG A 42 2.16 15.49 -10.46
C ARG A 42 1.42 14.48 -11.34
N LEU A 43 0.16 14.17 -10.99
CA LEU A 43 -0.64 13.16 -11.67
C LEU A 43 -1.60 13.73 -12.72
N GLN A 44 -1.69 15.05 -12.87
CA GLN A 44 -2.62 15.72 -13.79
C GLN A 44 -2.55 15.25 -15.26
N HIS A 45 -1.39 14.74 -15.69
CA HIS A 45 -1.17 14.23 -17.05
C HIS A 45 -0.84 12.72 -17.06
N ALA A 46 -0.95 12.05 -15.91
CA ALA A 46 -0.71 10.63 -15.79
C ALA A 46 -1.95 9.85 -16.17
N GLU A 47 -1.75 8.68 -16.76
CA GLU A 47 -2.80 7.69 -17.02
C GLU A 47 -2.70 6.56 -16.00
N GLN A 48 -3.83 6.17 -15.43
CA GLN A 48 -3.88 5.02 -14.52
C GLN A 48 -3.85 3.72 -15.32
N LEU A 49 -2.71 3.03 -15.29
CA LEU A 49 -2.50 1.79 -16.07
C LEU A 49 -3.13 0.54 -15.42
N PHE A 50 -3.39 0.55 -14.12
CA PHE A 50 -3.88 -0.62 -13.36
C PHE A 50 -4.92 -0.22 -12.31
N PRO A 51 -5.86 -1.12 -11.94
CA PRO A 51 -6.77 -0.88 -10.83
C PRO A 51 -6.01 -0.67 -9.50
N VAL A 52 -6.57 0.16 -8.63
CA VAL A 52 -6.05 0.33 -7.26
C VAL A 52 -6.11 -1.01 -6.51
N LYS A 53 -5.01 -1.36 -5.85
CA LYS A 53 -4.88 -2.57 -5.04
C LYS A 53 -4.81 -2.18 -3.57
N THR A 54 -5.48 -2.97 -2.73
CA THR A 54 -5.46 -2.80 -1.27
C THR A 54 -4.65 -3.92 -0.63
N THR A 55 -3.75 -3.56 0.29
CA THR A 55 -3.04 -4.49 1.16
C THR A 55 -3.23 -4.03 2.60
N LYS A 56 -3.43 -4.97 3.53
CA LYS A 56 -3.67 -4.71 4.95
C LYS A 56 -2.81 -5.64 5.80
N ASP A 57 -2.72 -5.33 7.10
CA ASP A 57 -2.14 -6.21 8.12
C ASP A 57 -0.71 -6.70 7.83
N PHE A 58 0.14 -5.83 7.28
CA PHE A 58 1.50 -6.19 6.89
C PHE A 58 2.55 -6.02 8.00
N SER A 59 2.27 -5.29 9.09
CA SER A 59 3.24 -5.14 10.18
C SER A 59 3.16 -6.31 11.16
N TYR A 60 4.16 -7.18 11.16
CA TYR A 60 4.24 -8.35 12.04
C TYR A 60 5.68 -8.79 12.28
N ARG A 61 5.87 -9.64 13.30
CA ARG A 61 7.15 -10.28 13.60
C ARG A 61 6.91 -11.68 14.17
N ALA A 62 7.48 -12.70 13.52
CA ALA A 62 7.52 -14.05 14.05
C ALA A 62 8.33 -14.09 15.35
N SER A 63 7.89 -14.88 16.32
CA SER A 63 8.56 -15.01 17.62
C SER A 63 9.92 -15.74 17.54
N ARG A 64 10.16 -16.49 16.46
CA ARG A 64 11.38 -17.27 16.23
C ARG A 64 11.81 -17.20 14.77
N ILE A 65 13.05 -16.78 14.52
CA ILE A 65 13.60 -16.61 13.15
C ILE A 65 14.19 -17.89 12.55
N ALA A 66 14.66 -18.83 13.37
CA ALA A 66 15.32 -20.06 12.91
C ALA A 66 15.16 -21.22 13.89
N GLY A 67 15.31 -22.45 13.39
CA GLY A 67 15.32 -23.68 14.16
C GLY A 67 16.27 -24.71 13.55
N ALA A 68 16.27 -25.93 14.08
CA ALA A 68 17.09 -26.99 13.53
C ALA A 68 16.66 -27.30 12.08
N GLY A 69 17.52 -26.99 11.11
CA GLY A 69 17.29 -27.24 9.69
C GLY A 69 16.42 -26.20 8.95
N TRP A 70 16.06 -25.07 9.55
CA TRP A 70 15.28 -24.03 8.85
C TRP A 70 15.56 -22.60 9.35
N VAL A 71 15.29 -21.62 8.49
CA VAL A 71 15.37 -20.19 8.76
C VAL A 71 14.26 -19.45 8.01
N LEU A 72 13.69 -18.41 8.62
CA LEU A 72 12.76 -17.47 7.98
C LEU A 72 13.54 -16.30 7.37
N VAL A 73 13.17 -15.89 6.16
CA VAL A 73 13.86 -14.85 5.39
C VAL A 73 12.84 -13.86 4.83
N GLY A 74 13.17 -12.56 4.87
CA GLY A 74 12.30 -11.49 4.42
C GLY A 74 11.00 -11.41 5.23
N ASP A 75 9.91 -11.12 4.54
CA ASP A 75 8.56 -11.00 5.11
C ASP A 75 8.19 -12.22 5.96
N ALA A 76 8.63 -13.43 5.59
CA ALA A 76 8.35 -14.63 6.38
C ALA A 76 8.78 -14.53 7.86
N PHE A 77 9.79 -13.71 8.18
CA PHE A 77 10.15 -13.39 9.56
C PHE A 77 9.45 -12.14 10.08
N CYS A 78 9.54 -11.03 9.35
CA CYS A 78 9.14 -9.71 9.85
C CYS A 78 8.94 -8.74 8.70
N PHE A 79 7.91 -7.90 8.82
CA PHE A 79 7.67 -6.76 7.94
C PHE A 79 7.17 -5.58 8.79
N LEU A 80 7.63 -4.37 8.48
CA LEU A 80 7.34 -3.14 9.22
C LEU A 80 6.53 -2.17 8.36
#